data_AF-D5WYT9-F1
#
_entry.id   AF-D5WYT9-F1
#
_cell.length_a   1.000
_cell.length_b   1.000
_cell.length_c   1.000
_cell.angle_alpha   90.00
_cell.angle_beta   90.00
_cell.angle_gamma   90.00
#
_symmetry.space_group_name_H-M   'P 1'
#
loop_
_entity.id
_entity.type
_entity.pdbx_description
1 polymer ?
#
loop_
_entity_poly.entity_id
_entity_poly.type
_entity_poly.pdbx_seq_one_letter_code
_entity_poly.pdbx_strand_id
1 'polypeptide(L)'
;MIVNNFPYARLPESVQHVVSEVQAQTQAPPDLVCLVALGVASLAAQYSVDVEGGDGSTTAVALNIFVAADSGERKTTVFKRLLKSVTEFEATKREQGREHVLRHKALHDAWTAQVAGLKRRITKEYAEDGASCSDVAVAELVELTANEPVPPILCALLFQSVTPSALSRSLATRYPSAGIFSSEATDILNGDTFRLLGHHNSNWDGQTPSRETIDERIVARWVTRTTMLLMLQRSELYRFVQKRGEMARNSGFFARALIGEPSSTIGTRYVGLEKMRIAPAEVFHARVRELLELAHNRIEGDCQRDLMRPDDTARVRWMNFYNLIESRSGSVGDLASVREFASKIGEQALRIAAVLQFFDTRALVIDEAHMQAGIDIADYFLREHFRLFAPRPEPFVPDPQILLNHLLRWHRLRGETMWSLRKIESCAPGKLRGQHGRTRIALNWLVTNNQLLMHPQNSGGPFFGLNLNPVGSSTPFQQMPLPQYSQMMATTPAMV
;
A
#
# COMPACT_ATOMS: atom_id res chain seq x y z
N MET A 1 18.00 -14.64 -1.74
CA MET A 1 17.07 -13.52 -1.50
C MET A 1 17.14 -13.19 -0.03
N ILE A 2 17.55 -11.97 0.33
CA ILE A 2 17.38 -11.50 1.72
C ILE A 2 15.87 -11.41 1.94
N VAL A 3 15.35 -12.17 2.90
CA VAL A 3 13.94 -12.11 3.25
C VAL A 3 13.72 -10.78 3.98
N ASN A 4 12.97 -9.86 3.37
CA ASN A 4 12.62 -8.59 3.99
C ASN A 4 11.40 -8.81 4.90
N ASN A 5 11.64 -9.22 6.14
CA ASN A 5 10.58 -9.46 7.11
C ASN A 5 10.21 -8.17 7.85
N PHE A 6 8.92 -8.01 8.16
CA PHE A 6 8.46 -6.96 9.06
C PHE A 6 9.10 -7.12 10.46
N PRO A 7 9.56 -6.04 11.12
CA PRO A 7 10.24 -6.11 12.42
C PRO A 7 9.23 -6.33 13.56
N TYR A 8 8.59 -7.50 13.59
CA TYR A 8 7.53 -7.87 14.53
C TYR A 8 7.88 -7.61 16.01
N ALA A 9 9.12 -7.95 16.41
CA ALA A 9 9.59 -7.79 17.78
C ALA A 9 9.71 -6.32 18.27
N ARG A 10 9.52 -5.34 17.36
CA ARG A 10 9.52 -3.91 17.68
C ARG A 10 8.15 -3.35 17.99
N LEU A 11 7.07 -4.09 17.72
CA LEU A 11 5.73 -3.66 18.07
C LEU A 11 5.55 -3.68 19.60
N PRO A 12 4.64 -2.88 20.16
CA PRO A 12 4.25 -3.01 21.55
C PRO A 12 3.81 -4.44 21.89
N GLU A 13 4.07 -4.89 23.12
CA GLU A 13 3.79 -6.27 23.54
C GLU A 13 2.31 -6.67 23.32
N SER A 14 1.39 -5.74 23.60
CA SER A 14 -0.05 -5.92 23.35
C SER A 14 -0.37 -6.19 21.87
N VAL A 15 0.34 -5.52 20.95
CA VAL A 15 0.21 -5.70 19.50
C VAL A 15 0.88 -7.01 19.06
N GLN A 16 2.04 -7.34 19.63
CA GLN A 16 2.73 -8.60 19.38
C GLN A 16 1.83 -9.80 19.71
N HIS A 17 1.16 -9.77 20.86
CA HIS A 17 0.28 -10.84 21.30
C HIS A 17 -0.93 -11.05 20.39
N VAL A 18 -1.63 -9.98 19.98
CA VAL A 18 -2.76 -10.12 19.04
C VAL A 18 -2.28 -10.62 17.68
N VAL A 19 -1.09 -10.20 17.22
CA VAL A 19 -0.53 -10.69 15.96
C VAL A 19 -0.26 -12.20 16.03
N SER A 20 0.38 -12.69 17.09
CA SER A 20 0.62 -14.13 17.28
C SER A 20 -0.68 -14.91 17.33
N GLU A 21 -1.69 -14.40 18.05
CA GLU A 21 -2.99 -15.07 18.15
C GLU A 21 -3.70 -15.13 16.78
N VAL A 22 -3.71 -14.02 16.04
CA VAL A 22 -4.32 -13.96 14.71
C VAL A 22 -3.57 -14.84 13.73
N GLN A 23 -2.24 -14.86 13.78
CA GLN A 23 -1.41 -15.76 12.98
C GLN A 23 -1.70 -17.23 13.30
N ALA A 24 -1.74 -17.61 14.59
CA ALA A 24 -2.01 -18.98 15.00
C ALA A 24 -3.39 -19.48 14.53
N GLN A 25 -4.41 -18.61 14.55
CA GLN A 25 -5.76 -18.98 14.13
C GLN A 25 -5.97 -18.97 12.62
N THR A 26 -5.38 -18.00 11.91
CA THR A 26 -5.65 -17.80 10.48
C THR A 26 -4.59 -18.41 9.58
N GLN A 27 -3.38 -18.65 10.11
CA GLN A 27 -2.17 -19.00 9.37
C GLN A 27 -1.84 -18.00 8.26
N ALA A 28 -2.32 -16.75 8.39
CA ALA A 28 -1.98 -15.64 7.50
C ALA A 28 -0.50 -15.25 7.66
N PRO A 29 0.10 -14.59 6.66
CA PRO A 29 1.43 -14.00 6.80
C PRO A 29 1.52 -13.08 8.02
N PRO A 30 2.53 -13.21 8.90
CA PRO A 30 2.64 -12.38 10.11
C PRO A 30 2.75 -10.89 9.77
N ASP A 31 3.49 -10.54 8.72
CA ASP A 31 3.64 -9.16 8.24
C ASP A 31 2.29 -8.55 7.84
N LEU A 32 1.40 -9.34 7.20
CA LEU A 32 0.04 -8.89 6.87
C LEU A 32 -0.74 -8.52 8.13
N VAL A 33 -0.64 -9.33 9.19
CA VAL A 33 -1.32 -9.07 10.46
C VAL A 33 -0.74 -7.82 11.14
N CYS A 34 0.58 -7.65 11.14
CA CYS A 34 1.27 -6.47 11.68
C CYS A 34 0.80 -5.18 10.98
N LEU A 35 0.77 -5.19 9.65
CA LEU A 35 0.38 -4.03 8.84
C LEU A 35 -1.08 -3.61 9.08
N VAL A 36 -1.99 -4.59 9.20
CA VAL A 36 -3.40 -4.33 9.53
C VAL A 36 -3.53 -3.78 10.96
N ALA A 37 -2.80 -4.35 11.92
CA ALA A 37 -2.82 -3.88 13.32
C ALA A 37 -2.29 -2.44 13.44
N LEU A 38 -1.21 -2.11 12.72
CA LEU A 38 -0.66 -0.75 12.67
C LEU A 38 -1.65 0.25 12.04
N GLY A 39 -2.38 -0.16 10.99
CA GLY A 39 -3.44 0.66 10.40
C GLY A 39 -4.58 0.95 11.39
N VAL A 40 -5.03 -0.06 12.12
CA VAL A 40 -6.06 0.10 13.16
C VAL A 40 -5.56 1.00 14.30
N ALA A 41 -4.31 0.85 14.74
CA ALA A 41 -3.71 1.72 15.76
C ALA A 41 -3.62 3.18 15.28
N SER A 42 -3.22 3.41 14.03
CA SER A 42 -3.21 4.75 13.42
C SER A 42 -4.60 5.39 13.42
N LEU A 43 -5.64 4.66 13.00
CA LEU A 43 -7.03 5.16 13.01
C LEU A 43 -7.50 5.52 14.42
N ALA A 44 -7.13 4.73 15.42
CA ALA A 44 -7.51 4.99 16.82
C ALA A 44 -6.76 6.21 17.41
N ALA A 45 -5.51 6.46 16.99
CA ALA A 45 -4.69 7.56 17.50
C ALA A 45 -4.90 8.91 16.77
N GLN A 46 -5.18 8.89 15.47
CA GLN A 46 -5.02 10.06 14.57
C GLN A 46 -5.77 11.34 14.95
N TYR A 47 -6.85 11.26 15.74
CA TYR A 47 -7.59 12.45 16.16
C TYR A 47 -7.19 12.96 17.54
N SER A 48 -6.55 12.12 18.36
CA SER A 48 -6.20 12.47 19.73
C SER A 48 -4.87 13.22 19.80
N VAL A 49 -3.95 12.91 18.90
CA VAL A 49 -2.57 13.40 18.93
C VAL A 49 -2.05 13.84 17.57
N ASP A 50 -1.20 14.85 17.58
CA ASP A 50 -0.27 15.22 16.51
C ASP A 50 1.17 15.05 17.04
N VAL A 51 2.19 15.11 16.19
CA VAL A 51 3.61 14.98 16.56
C VAL A 51 4.44 16.15 16.05
N GLU A 52 5.40 16.60 16.84
CA GLU A 52 6.36 17.65 16.47
C GLU A 52 7.42 17.10 15.52
N GLY A 53 7.47 17.63 14.30
CA GLY A 53 8.47 17.37 13.27
C GLY A 53 9.84 17.94 13.63
N GLY A 54 10.89 17.50 12.92
CA GLY A 54 12.26 17.94 13.20
C GLY A 54 12.54 19.42 12.95
N ASP A 55 11.69 20.09 12.18
CA ASP A 55 11.71 21.54 11.93
C ASP A 55 10.83 22.33 12.91
N GLY A 56 10.23 21.65 13.91
CA GLY A 56 9.28 22.24 14.86
C GLY A 56 7.85 22.35 14.33
N SER A 57 7.57 21.86 13.11
CA SER A 57 6.21 21.85 12.56
C SER A 57 5.33 20.78 13.23
N THR A 58 4.01 21.03 13.30
CA THR A 58 3.05 20.02 13.77
C THR A 58 2.65 19.12 12.61
N THR A 59 2.82 17.82 12.80
CA THR A 59 2.53 16.79 11.78
C THR A 59 1.47 15.81 12.30
N ALA A 60 0.52 15.42 11.46
CA ALA A 60 -0.48 14.41 11.83
C ALA A 60 0.14 13.01 11.98
N VAL A 61 -0.36 12.19 12.90
CA VAL A 61 0.14 10.80 13.07
C VAL A 61 -0.48 9.78 12.11
N ALA A 62 -1.39 10.22 11.23
CA ALA A 62 -2.11 9.32 10.32
C ALA A 62 -1.16 8.62 9.32
N LEU A 63 -1.43 7.34 9.04
CA LEU A 63 -0.63 6.50 8.15
C LEU A 63 -1.42 6.06 6.91
N ASN A 64 -0.73 5.89 5.78
CA ASN A 64 -1.31 5.32 4.56
C ASN A 64 -0.63 3.98 4.26
N ILE A 65 -1.27 2.88 4.64
CA ILE A 65 -0.71 1.53 4.55
C ILE A 65 -1.36 0.76 3.41
N PHE A 66 -0.52 0.14 2.59
CA PHE A 66 -0.93 -0.68 1.45
C PHE A 66 -0.37 -2.08 1.60
N VAL A 67 -1.23 -3.09 1.48
CA VAL A 67 -0.82 -4.50 1.65
C VAL A 67 -1.11 -5.28 0.37
N ALA A 68 -0.06 -5.72 -0.31
CA ALA A 68 -0.18 -6.56 -1.49
C ALA A 68 0.04 -8.04 -1.12
N ALA A 69 -1.00 -8.86 -1.22
CA ALA A 69 -0.90 -10.29 -0.94
C ALA A 69 -1.74 -11.11 -1.93
N ASP A 70 -1.37 -12.37 -2.17
CA ASP A 70 -2.08 -13.24 -3.11
C ASP A 70 -3.52 -13.53 -2.68
N SER A 71 -4.33 -14.03 -3.62
CA SER A 71 -5.65 -14.56 -3.28
C SER A 71 -5.50 -15.78 -2.36
N GLY A 72 -6.37 -15.92 -1.37
CA GLY A 72 -6.28 -17.01 -0.39
C GLY A 72 -5.33 -16.79 0.79
N GLU A 73 -4.67 -15.63 0.90
CA GLU A 73 -3.82 -15.22 2.04
C GLU A 73 -4.58 -14.83 3.32
N ARG A 74 -5.89 -15.11 3.37
CA ARG A 74 -6.76 -14.78 4.53
C ARG A 74 -6.84 -13.28 4.85
N LYS A 75 -6.53 -12.41 3.87
CA LYS A 75 -6.63 -10.94 3.95
C LYS A 75 -7.91 -10.47 4.66
N THR A 76 -9.07 -10.85 4.11
CA THR A 76 -10.40 -10.46 4.61
C THR A 76 -10.68 -10.97 6.03
N THR A 77 -10.18 -12.17 6.38
CA THR A 77 -10.35 -12.74 7.72
C THR A 77 -9.57 -11.95 8.76
N VAL A 78 -8.29 -11.66 8.49
CA VAL A 78 -7.45 -10.83 9.37
C VAL A 78 -8.01 -9.43 9.50
N PHE A 79 -8.40 -8.82 8.36
CA PHE A 79 -9.01 -7.50 8.31
C PHE A 79 -10.24 -7.41 9.22
N LYS A 80 -11.23 -8.28 9.05
CA LYS A 80 -12.44 -8.30 9.89
C LYS A 80 -12.12 -8.49 11.38
N ARG A 81 -11.15 -9.35 11.70
CA ARG A 81 -10.81 -9.68 13.08
C ARG A 81 -10.18 -8.52 13.82
N LEU A 82 -9.25 -7.79 13.19
CA LEU A 82 -8.58 -6.64 13.80
C LEU A 82 -9.47 -5.39 13.81
N LEU A 83 -10.36 -5.22 12.82
CA LEU A 83 -11.30 -4.10 12.78
C LEU A 83 -12.53 -4.24 13.70
N LYS A 84 -12.77 -5.42 14.30
CA LYS A 84 -13.98 -5.73 15.08
C LYS A 84 -14.36 -4.60 16.06
N SER A 85 -13.42 -4.16 16.88
CA SER A 85 -13.64 -3.07 17.85
C SER A 85 -14.02 -1.74 17.20
N VAL A 86 -13.44 -1.41 16.05
CA VAL A 86 -13.77 -0.19 15.29
C VAL A 86 -15.18 -0.27 14.74
N THR A 87 -15.55 -1.41 14.14
CA THR A 87 -16.89 -1.61 13.58
C THR A 87 -17.98 -1.61 14.65
N GLU A 88 -17.71 -2.22 15.80
CA GLU A 88 -18.62 -2.23 16.95
C GLU A 88 -18.77 -0.83 17.54
N PHE A 89 -17.67 -0.11 17.73
CA PHE A 89 -17.67 1.26 18.23
C PHE A 89 -18.51 2.19 17.34
N GLU A 90 -18.27 2.15 16.03
CA GLU A 90 -19.01 2.97 15.07
C GLU A 90 -20.51 2.66 15.09
N ALA A 91 -20.89 1.37 15.19
CA ALA A 91 -22.28 0.96 15.29
C ALA A 91 -22.93 1.46 16.60
N THR A 92 -22.25 1.32 17.74
CA THR A 92 -22.74 1.80 19.03
C THR A 92 -22.95 3.31 19.05
N LYS A 93 -21.96 4.09 18.59
CA LYS A 93 -22.08 5.56 18.52
C LYS A 93 -23.16 6.02 17.55
N ARG A 94 -23.33 5.32 16.43
CA ARG A 94 -24.40 5.61 15.47
C ARG A 94 -25.80 5.37 16.06
N GLU A 95 -25.97 4.30 16.82
CA GLU A 95 -27.25 4.02 17.50
C GLU A 95 -27.54 5.07 18.58
N GLN A 96 -26.55 5.43 19.39
CA GLN A 96 -26.67 6.50 20.40
C GLN A 96 -27.03 7.85 19.76
N GLY A 97 -26.45 8.16 18.59
CA GLY A 97 -26.75 9.39 17.84
C GLY A 97 -28.14 9.42 17.19
N ARG A 98 -28.85 8.29 17.08
CA ARG A 98 -30.11 8.19 16.31
C ARG A 98 -31.21 9.12 16.85
N GLU A 99 -31.32 9.21 18.18
CA GLU A 99 -32.28 10.11 18.82
C GLU A 99 -31.95 11.58 18.55
N HIS A 100 -30.67 11.95 18.63
CA HIS A 100 -30.21 13.30 18.33
C HIS A 100 -30.51 13.72 16.90
N VAL A 101 -30.39 12.80 15.92
CA VAL A 101 -30.76 13.06 14.51
C VAL A 101 -32.26 13.33 14.37
N LEU A 102 -33.10 12.50 14.99
CA LEU A 102 -34.56 12.69 14.92
C LEU A 102 -34.98 14.02 15.55
N ARG A 103 -34.41 14.35 16.71
CA ARG A 103 -34.65 15.63 17.40
C ARG A 103 -34.19 16.81 16.57
N HIS A 104 -32.98 16.75 16.00
CA HIS A 104 -32.45 17.80 15.12
C HIS A 104 -33.34 18.01 13.91
N LYS A 105 -33.76 16.93 13.23
CA LYS A 105 -34.66 17.02 12.09
C LYS A 105 -35.95 17.76 12.44
N ALA A 106 -36.60 17.41 13.55
CA ALA A 106 -37.83 18.07 13.99
C ALA A 106 -37.61 19.57 14.30
N LEU A 107 -36.51 19.91 14.98
CA LEU A 107 -36.16 21.30 15.27
C LEU A 107 -35.83 22.09 13.99
N HIS A 108 -35.10 21.48 13.05
CA HIS A 108 -34.73 22.10 11.77
C HIS A 108 -35.94 22.31 10.86
N ASP A 109 -36.87 21.35 10.81
CA ASP A 109 -38.14 21.50 10.09
C ASP A 109 -38.97 22.66 10.66
N ALA A 110 -39.05 22.77 12.00
CA ALA A 110 -39.74 23.86 12.68
C ALA A 110 -39.08 25.23 12.40
N TRP A 111 -37.76 25.30 12.49
CA TRP A 111 -36.97 26.49 12.17
C TRP A 111 -37.16 26.90 10.69
N THR A 112 -37.09 25.96 9.76
CA THR A 112 -37.30 26.21 8.33
C THR A 112 -38.69 26.78 8.05
N ALA A 113 -39.71 26.26 8.74
CA ALA A 113 -41.07 26.79 8.65
C ALA A 113 -41.18 28.23 9.19
N GLN A 114 -40.52 28.54 10.31
CA GLN A 114 -40.47 29.89 10.88
C GLN A 114 -39.76 30.87 9.94
N VAL A 115 -38.60 30.49 9.38
CA VAL A 115 -37.86 31.30 8.40
C VAL A 115 -38.71 31.58 7.16
N ALA A 116 -39.40 30.56 6.63
CA ALA A 116 -40.28 30.72 5.48
C ALA A 116 -41.47 31.64 5.77
N GLY A 117 -42.08 31.53 6.95
CA GLY A 117 -43.16 32.40 7.40
C GLY A 117 -42.72 33.86 7.51
N LEU A 118 -41.55 34.10 8.11
CA LEU A 118 -40.99 35.44 8.29
C LEU A 118 -40.60 36.10 6.95
N LYS A 119 -39.99 35.33 6.03
CA LYS A 119 -39.71 35.81 4.66
C LYS A 119 -40.98 36.25 3.93
N ARG A 120 -42.08 35.50 4.06
CA ARG A 120 -43.38 35.86 3.46
C ARG A 120 -43.94 37.15 4.07
N ARG A 121 -43.81 37.34 5.40
CA ARG A 121 -44.25 38.56 6.08
C ARG A 121 -43.48 39.79 5.57
N ILE A 122 -42.15 39.68 5.49
CA ILE A 122 -41.29 40.75 4.94
C ILE A 122 -41.70 41.11 3.51
N THR A 123 -41.91 40.13 2.64
CA THR A 123 -42.34 40.38 1.26
C THR A 123 -43.69 41.10 1.19
N LYS A 124 -44.63 40.74 2.08
CA LYS A 124 -45.95 41.37 2.16
C LYS A 124 -45.86 42.83 2.64
N GLU A 125 -45.16 43.07 3.76
CA GLU A 125 -44.94 44.41 4.32
C GLU A 125 -44.24 45.34 3.31
N TYR A 126 -43.28 44.81 2.55
CA TYR A 126 -42.59 45.58 1.51
C TYR A 126 -43.51 45.97 0.34
N ALA A 127 -44.47 45.10 -0.02
CA ALA A 127 -45.42 45.35 -1.08
C ALA A 127 -46.54 46.33 -0.69
N GLU A 128 -46.91 46.38 0.60
CA GLU A 128 -48.01 47.22 1.12
C GLU A 128 -47.53 48.63 1.54
N ASP A 129 -46.39 48.75 2.24
CA ASP A 129 -46.02 50.01 2.94
C ASP A 129 -44.87 50.82 2.32
N GLY A 130 -44.20 50.30 1.29
CA GLY A 130 -43.13 51.02 0.58
C GLY A 130 -41.93 51.40 1.46
N ALA A 131 -40.89 50.56 1.47
CA ALA A 131 -39.55 50.77 2.05
C ALA A 131 -39.43 51.05 3.57
N SER A 132 -40.48 51.47 4.28
CA SER A 132 -40.38 51.90 5.68
C SER A 132 -40.60 50.80 6.74
N CYS A 133 -41.06 49.59 6.36
CA CYS A 133 -41.60 48.61 7.31
C CYS A 133 -40.67 47.40 7.63
N SER A 134 -39.40 47.38 7.18
CA SER A 134 -38.62 46.12 7.18
C SER A 134 -37.65 45.90 8.35
N ASP A 135 -37.25 46.92 9.10
CA ASP A 135 -36.09 46.78 10.01
C ASP A 135 -36.33 45.77 11.15
N VAL A 136 -37.55 45.69 11.70
CA VAL A 136 -37.88 44.75 12.79
C VAL A 136 -37.98 43.31 12.27
N ALA A 137 -38.71 43.08 11.18
CA ALA A 137 -38.87 41.73 10.62
C ALA A 137 -37.54 41.19 10.03
N VAL A 138 -36.70 42.08 9.49
CA VAL A 138 -35.34 41.73 9.06
C VAL A 138 -34.45 41.43 10.26
N ALA A 139 -34.53 42.19 11.35
CA ALA A 139 -33.79 41.89 12.58
C ALA A 139 -34.20 40.54 13.18
N GLU A 140 -35.50 40.23 13.22
CA GLU A 140 -36.01 38.91 13.61
C GLU A 140 -35.48 37.80 12.70
N LEU A 141 -35.35 38.06 11.39
CA LEU A 141 -34.82 37.06 10.45
C LEU A 141 -33.33 36.83 10.68
N VAL A 142 -32.57 37.88 11.00
CA VAL A 142 -31.16 37.78 11.38
C VAL A 142 -31.01 36.94 12.65
N GLU A 143 -31.80 37.22 13.69
CA GLU A 143 -31.78 36.47 14.94
C GLU A 143 -32.19 35.00 14.74
N LEU A 144 -33.26 34.76 13.99
CA LEU A 144 -33.71 33.40 13.70
C LEU A 144 -32.66 32.64 12.88
N THR A 145 -32.03 33.29 11.89
CA THR A 145 -30.96 32.67 11.09
C THR A 145 -29.74 32.35 11.94
N ALA A 146 -29.39 33.20 12.91
CA ALA A 146 -28.30 32.94 13.84
C ALA A 146 -28.57 31.75 14.78
N ASN A 147 -29.84 31.42 15.01
CA ASN A 147 -30.29 30.32 15.87
C ASN A 147 -30.68 29.05 15.08
N GLU A 148 -30.09 28.82 13.90
CA GLU A 148 -30.30 27.57 13.16
C GLU A 148 -29.90 26.36 14.02
N PRO A 149 -30.76 25.33 14.14
CA PRO A 149 -30.45 24.13 14.91
C PRO A 149 -29.17 23.44 14.41
N VAL A 150 -28.17 23.33 15.28
CA VAL A 150 -26.87 22.72 14.96
C VAL A 150 -27.04 21.21 14.72
N PRO A 151 -26.55 20.67 13.58
CA PRO A 151 -26.63 19.25 13.30
C PRO A 151 -25.80 18.43 14.31
N PRO A 152 -26.28 17.26 14.74
CA PRO A 152 -25.53 16.42 15.66
C PRO A 152 -24.31 15.81 14.97
N ILE A 153 -23.25 15.63 15.75
CA ILE A 153 -22.03 14.95 15.31
C ILE A 153 -22.34 13.45 15.22
N LEU A 154 -22.15 12.86 14.04
CA LEU A 154 -22.43 11.45 13.81
C LEU A 154 -21.16 10.70 13.50
N CYS A 155 -20.82 9.74 14.35
CA CYS A 155 -19.66 8.87 14.16
C CYS A 155 -19.72 8.16 12.80
N ALA A 156 -18.73 8.46 11.96
CA ALA A 156 -18.52 7.88 10.64
C ALA A 156 -17.02 7.62 10.46
N LEU A 157 -16.58 6.42 10.85
CA LEU A 157 -15.16 6.07 10.92
C LEU A 157 -14.71 5.35 9.67
N LEU A 158 -15.41 4.31 9.22
CA LEU A 158 -14.92 3.40 8.17
C LEU A 158 -15.57 3.68 6.81
N PHE A 159 -14.74 3.99 5.81
CA PHE A 159 -15.14 4.17 4.42
C PHE A 159 -14.49 3.09 3.54
N GLN A 160 -15.31 2.30 2.85
CA GLN A 160 -14.84 1.22 1.95
C GLN A 160 -14.90 1.62 0.47
N SER A 161 -15.93 2.38 0.07
CA SER A 161 -16.08 2.94 -1.28
C SER A 161 -16.86 4.24 -1.17
N VAL A 162 -16.18 5.36 -1.39
CA VAL A 162 -16.77 6.69 -1.23
C VAL A 162 -16.18 7.63 -2.27
N THR A 163 -16.97 8.58 -2.77
CA THR A 163 -16.47 9.61 -3.69
C THR A 163 -15.67 10.68 -2.93
N PRO A 164 -14.74 11.40 -3.58
CA PRO A 164 -13.99 12.49 -2.94
C PRO A 164 -14.88 13.53 -2.26
N SER A 165 -15.98 13.89 -2.92
CA SER A 165 -16.93 14.88 -2.42
C SER A 165 -17.71 14.37 -1.21
N ALA A 166 -18.12 13.10 -1.20
CA ALA A 166 -18.84 12.52 -0.08
C ALA A 166 -17.92 12.36 1.15
N LEU A 167 -16.66 11.94 0.97
CA LEU A 167 -15.68 11.88 2.07
C LEU A 167 -15.40 13.28 2.63
N SER A 168 -15.12 14.25 1.75
CA SER A 168 -14.83 15.63 2.17
C SER A 168 -15.99 16.24 2.93
N ARG A 169 -17.23 16.06 2.44
CA ARG A 169 -18.44 16.50 3.13
C ARG A 169 -18.57 15.83 4.51
N SER A 170 -18.40 14.50 4.59
CA SER A 170 -18.49 13.79 5.85
C SER A 170 -17.46 14.27 6.88
N LEU A 171 -16.21 14.47 6.44
CA LEU A 171 -15.14 14.97 7.30
C LEU A 171 -15.38 16.41 7.76
N ALA A 172 -15.90 17.27 6.87
CA ALA A 172 -16.14 18.67 7.16
C ALA A 172 -17.36 18.92 8.06
N THR A 173 -18.42 18.11 7.92
CA THR A 173 -19.72 18.39 8.55
C THR A 173 -20.22 17.34 9.54
N ARG A 174 -19.63 16.13 9.57
CA ARG A 174 -20.13 15.04 10.43
C ARG A 174 -19.11 14.58 11.45
N TYR A 175 -17.95 14.13 11.00
CA TYR A 175 -16.96 13.50 11.86
C TYR A 175 -15.55 13.70 11.29
N PRO A 176 -14.68 14.48 11.96
CA PRO A 176 -13.40 14.94 11.39
C PRO A 176 -12.25 13.92 11.45
N SER A 177 -12.54 12.65 11.75
CA SER A 177 -11.58 11.54 11.78
C SER A 177 -12.14 10.34 11.05
N ALA A 178 -11.47 9.86 9.99
CA ALA A 178 -11.95 8.73 9.22
C ALA A 178 -10.83 7.78 8.78
N GLY A 179 -11.20 6.57 8.40
CA GLY A 179 -10.34 5.56 7.80
C GLY A 179 -10.89 5.13 6.43
N ILE A 180 -10.05 5.19 5.38
CA ILE A 180 -10.36 4.54 4.08
C ILE A 180 -9.78 3.13 4.11
N PHE A 181 -10.61 2.16 4.49
CA PHE A 181 -10.18 0.82 4.85
C PHE A 181 -10.86 -0.18 3.93
N SER A 182 -10.09 -0.95 3.17
CA SER A 182 -10.63 -1.99 2.28
C SER A 182 -9.72 -3.21 2.23
N SER A 183 -10.31 -4.40 2.35
CA SER A 183 -9.61 -5.67 2.10
C SER A 183 -9.46 -6.00 0.61
N GLU A 184 -10.14 -5.24 -0.26
CA GLU A 184 -10.16 -5.39 -1.72
C GLU A 184 -10.19 -4.01 -2.38
N ALA A 185 -9.03 -3.36 -2.44
CA ALA A 185 -8.90 -1.96 -2.84
C ALA A 185 -8.75 -1.74 -4.37
N THR A 186 -9.03 -2.75 -5.19
CA THR A 186 -8.85 -2.67 -6.65
C THR A 186 -9.65 -1.52 -7.26
N ASP A 187 -10.91 -1.36 -6.84
CA ASP A 187 -11.80 -0.32 -7.38
C ASP A 187 -11.41 1.09 -6.91
N ILE A 188 -10.85 1.20 -5.70
CA ILE A 188 -10.34 2.46 -5.14
C ILE A 188 -9.15 2.97 -5.97
N LEU A 189 -8.23 2.07 -6.34
CA LEU A 189 -7.02 2.42 -7.09
C LEU A 189 -7.27 2.60 -8.60
N ASN A 190 -8.17 1.82 -9.18
CA ASN A 190 -8.44 1.84 -10.62
C ASN A 190 -9.61 2.77 -11.02
N GLY A 191 -10.50 3.13 -10.09
CA GLY A 191 -11.65 3.99 -10.36
C GLY A 191 -11.35 5.48 -10.34
N ASP A 192 -12.41 6.29 -10.47
CA ASP A 192 -12.39 7.75 -10.28
C ASP A 192 -12.02 8.15 -8.85
N THR A 193 -12.17 7.19 -7.93
CA THR A 193 -11.75 7.24 -6.54
C THR A 193 -10.24 7.51 -6.40
N PHE A 194 -9.43 7.20 -7.42
CA PHE A 194 -8.00 7.55 -7.43
C PHE A 194 -7.75 9.07 -7.30
N ARG A 195 -8.67 9.92 -7.78
CA ARG A 195 -8.60 11.38 -7.57
C ARG A 195 -8.77 11.78 -6.11
N LEU A 196 -9.31 10.90 -5.23
CA LEU A 196 -9.27 11.12 -3.77
C LEU A 196 -7.86 11.22 -3.25
N LEU A 197 -6.87 10.54 -3.85
CA LEU A 197 -5.54 10.47 -3.28
C LEU A 197 -4.84 11.83 -3.27
N GLY A 198 -5.10 12.67 -4.28
CA GLY A 198 -4.65 14.06 -4.27
C GLY A 198 -5.27 14.89 -3.14
N HIS A 199 -6.58 14.75 -2.91
CA HIS A 199 -7.28 15.40 -1.79
C HIS A 199 -6.90 14.82 -0.42
N HIS A 200 -6.57 13.52 -0.38
CA HIS A 200 -6.14 12.83 0.82
C HIS A 200 -4.78 13.34 1.30
N ASN A 201 -3.88 13.75 0.40
CA ASN A 201 -2.58 14.29 0.79
C ASN A 201 -2.74 15.48 1.74
N SER A 202 -3.69 16.38 1.49
CA SER A 202 -3.98 17.50 2.41
C SER A 202 -4.46 17.01 3.78
N ASN A 203 -5.36 16.03 3.85
CA ASN A 203 -5.82 15.45 5.13
C ASN A 203 -4.70 14.72 5.87
N TRP A 204 -3.79 14.07 5.14
CA TRP A 204 -2.63 13.37 5.68
C TRP A 204 -1.54 14.33 6.17
N ASP A 205 -1.35 15.46 5.49
CA ASP A 205 -0.51 16.58 5.92
C ASP A 205 -1.18 17.37 7.06
N GLY A 206 -2.43 17.02 7.42
CA GLY A 206 -3.18 17.64 8.52
C GLY A 206 -3.72 19.03 8.19
N GLN A 207 -3.87 19.37 6.91
CA GLN A 207 -4.47 20.61 6.45
C GLN A 207 -5.98 20.47 6.31
N THR A 208 -6.72 21.51 6.68
CA THR A 208 -8.17 21.59 6.47
C THR A 208 -8.46 21.96 5.01
N PRO A 209 -9.12 21.10 4.21
CA PRO A 209 -9.50 21.49 2.85
C PRO A 209 -10.62 22.53 2.92
N SER A 210 -10.34 23.79 2.57
CA SER A 210 -11.39 24.76 2.26
C SER A 210 -11.89 24.48 0.84
N ARG A 211 -13.11 23.97 0.68
CA ARG A 211 -13.71 23.81 -0.65
C ARG A 211 -14.92 24.72 -0.77
N GLU A 212 -14.77 25.79 -1.54
CA GLU A 212 -15.90 26.58 -2.01
C GLU A 212 -16.50 25.87 -3.23
N THR A 213 -17.73 25.38 -3.11
CA THR A 213 -18.53 24.93 -4.25
C THR A 213 -19.59 25.97 -4.57
N ILE A 214 -19.96 26.09 -5.84
CA ILE A 214 -20.86 27.13 -6.39
C ILE A 214 -22.21 27.21 -5.65
N ASP A 215 -22.70 26.08 -5.09
CA ASP A 215 -24.01 26.00 -4.42
C ASP A 215 -23.94 25.91 -2.87
N GLU A 216 -22.79 25.58 -2.28
CA GLU A 216 -22.64 25.40 -0.83
C GLU A 216 -21.21 25.77 -0.38
N ARG A 217 -21.10 26.67 0.60
CA ARG A 217 -19.84 27.00 1.27
C ARG A 217 -19.61 25.99 2.39
N ILE A 218 -19.01 24.84 2.08
CA ILE A 218 -18.64 23.85 3.10
C ILE A 218 -17.35 24.33 3.78
N VAL A 219 -17.50 25.09 4.87
CA VAL A 219 -16.39 25.44 5.75
C VAL A 219 -16.23 24.30 6.75
N ALA A 220 -15.12 23.56 6.66
CA ALA A 220 -14.84 22.51 7.63
C ALA A 220 -14.65 23.13 9.01
N ARG A 221 -15.46 22.66 9.98
CA ARG A 221 -15.41 23.12 11.36
C ARG A 221 -14.12 22.71 12.07
N TRP A 222 -13.53 21.60 11.64
CA TRP A 222 -12.34 21.01 12.26
C TRP A 222 -11.26 20.73 11.22
N VAL A 223 -10.02 20.66 11.70
CA VAL A 223 -8.94 20.04 10.93
C VAL A 223 -9.20 18.55 10.82
N THR A 224 -9.19 18.01 9.60
CA THR A 224 -9.58 16.63 9.30
C THR A 224 -8.40 15.67 9.36
N ARG A 225 -8.66 14.40 9.66
CA ARG A 225 -7.64 13.33 9.73
C ARG A 225 -8.12 12.11 8.98
N THR A 226 -7.25 11.52 8.16
CA THR A 226 -7.58 10.30 7.41
C THR A 226 -6.41 9.33 7.40
N THR A 227 -6.67 8.11 7.85
CA THR A 227 -5.77 6.95 7.77
C THR A 227 -6.24 6.07 6.60
N MET A 228 -5.31 5.50 5.83
CA MET A 228 -5.65 4.51 4.81
C MET A 228 -5.08 3.13 5.17
N LEU A 229 -5.90 2.10 4.97
CA LEU A 229 -5.47 0.71 5.01
C LEU A 229 -6.10 -0.03 3.82
N LEU A 230 -5.33 -0.17 2.76
CA LEU A 230 -5.79 -0.71 1.49
C LEU A 230 -5.07 -2.01 1.16
N MET A 231 -5.82 -3.11 1.15
CA MET A 231 -5.30 -4.43 0.77
C MET A 231 -5.68 -4.75 -0.66
N LEU A 232 -4.74 -5.32 -1.42
CA LEU A 232 -4.93 -5.65 -2.82
C LEU A 232 -4.19 -6.93 -3.20
N GLN A 233 -4.52 -7.47 -4.37
CA GLN A 233 -3.76 -8.57 -4.96
C GLN A 233 -2.44 -8.04 -5.53
N ARG A 234 -1.39 -8.89 -5.53
CA ARG A 234 -0.08 -8.53 -6.09
C ARG A 234 -0.16 -8.13 -7.57
N SER A 235 -0.92 -8.90 -8.36
CA SER A 235 -1.17 -8.60 -9.77
C SER A 235 -1.79 -7.22 -9.98
N GLU A 236 -2.73 -6.83 -9.11
CA GLU A 236 -3.39 -5.53 -9.17
C GLU A 236 -2.45 -4.39 -8.77
N LEU A 237 -1.55 -4.61 -7.79
CA LEU A 237 -0.51 -3.64 -7.46
C LEU A 237 0.38 -3.40 -8.68
N TYR A 238 0.92 -4.47 -9.27
CA TYR A 238 1.81 -4.36 -10.42
C TYR A 238 1.12 -3.71 -11.63
N ARG A 239 -0.14 -4.06 -11.87
CA ARG A 239 -0.96 -3.43 -12.92
C ARG A 239 -1.14 -1.93 -12.67
N PHE A 240 -1.44 -1.57 -11.43
CA PHE A 240 -1.61 -0.17 -11.02
C PHE A 240 -0.31 0.62 -11.20
N VAL A 241 0.82 0.09 -10.73
CA VAL A 241 2.15 0.70 -10.90
C VAL A 241 2.47 0.87 -12.38
N GLN A 242 2.20 -0.12 -13.22
CA GLN A 242 2.46 -0.05 -14.66
C GLN A 242 1.59 1.00 -15.37
N LYS A 243 0.31 1.12 -15.02
CA LYS A 243 -0.65 1.99 -15.72
C LYS A 243 -0.70 3.43 -15.19
N ARG A 244 -0.51 3.61 -13.88
CA ARG A 244 -0.74 4.88 -13.16
C ARG A 244 0.41 5.26 -12.24
N GLY A 245 1.51 4.51 -12.24
CA GLY A 245 2.63 4.74 -11.32
C GLY A 245 3.27 6.12 -11.47
N GLU A 246 3.44 6.62 -12.71
CA GLU A 246 3.96 7.97 -12.94
C GLU A 246 3.01 9.05 -12.38
N MET A 247 1.70 8.90 -12.58
CA MET A 247 0.71 9.82 -12.02
C MET A 247 0.70 9.79 -10.48
N ALA A 248 0.78 8.59 -9.89
CA ALA A 248 0.85 8.37 -8.44
C ALA A 248 2.14 8.92 -7.81
N ARG A 249 3.23 8.90 -8.58
CA ARG A 249 4.53 9.48 -8.23
C ARG A 249 4.46 11.01 -8.26
N ASN A 250 4.00 11.57 -9.39
CA ASN A 250 3.90 13.02 -9.60
C ASN A 250 2.90 13.71 -8.65
N SER A 251 1.86 13.00 -8.19
CA SER A 251 0.93 13.53 -7.19
C SER A 251 1.49 13.52 -5.76
N GLY A 252 2.67 12.94 -5.53
CA GLY A 252 3.27 12.76 -4.21
C GLY A 252 2.57 11.69 -3.35
N PHE A 253 1.67 10.91 -3.92
CA PHE A 253 0.96 9.85 -3.21
C PHE A 253 1.91 8.69 -2.84
N PHE A 254 2.76 8.25 -3.77
CA PHE A 254 3.70 7.17 -3.48
C PHE A 254 4.74 7.52 -2.42
N ALA A 255 5.14 8.79 -2.32
CA ALA A 255 6.01 9.27 -1.24
C ALA A 255 5.38 9.09 0.16
N ARG A 256 4.05 9.01 0.24
CA ARG A 256 3.29 8.86 1.50
C ARG A 256 2.75 7.45 1.72
N ALA A 257 2.91 6.54 0.75
CA ALA A 257 2.32 5.20 0.76
C ALA A 257 3.29 4.16 1.34
N LEU A 258 3.00 3.67 2.54
CA LEU A 258 3.70 2.58 3.20
C LEU A 258 3.25 1.24 2.61
N ILE A 259 3.90 0.81 1.52
CA ILE A 259 3.55 -0.40 0.76
C ILE A 259 4.36 -1.59 1.28
N GLY A 260 3.68 -2.65 1.71
CA GLY A 260 4.28 -3.94 2.05
C GLY A 260 3.72 -5.07 1.20
N GLU A 261 4.58 -5.99 0.75
CA GLU A 261 4.20 -7.23 0.06
C GLU A 261 4.63 -8.45 0.90
N PRO A 262 3.83 -8.85 1.92
CA PRO A 262 4.15 -9.99 2.79
C PRO A 262 4.50 -11.27 2.02
N SER A 263 5.45 -12.02 2.55
CA SER A 263 5.79 -13.36 2.03
C SER A 263 4.60 -14.31 2.18
N SER A 264 4.36 -15.13 1.15
CA SER A 264 3.21 -16.04 1.13
C SER A 264 3.39 -17.15 2.17
N THR A 265 2.31 -17.45 2.91
CA THR A 265 2.26 -18.67 3.75
C THR A 265 1.58 -19.83 3.04
N ILE A 266 1.09 -19.66 1.80
CA ILE A 266 0.45 -20.73 1.04
C ILE A 266 1.46 -21.86 0.80
N GLY A 267 1.03 -23.10 1.05
CA GLY A 267 1.89 -24.29 0.94
C GLY A 267 2.69 -24.64 2.20
N THR A 268 2.72 -23.78 3.22
CA THR A 268 3.41 -24.02 4.50
C THR A 268 2.47 -24.05 5.72
N ARG A 269 1.15 -24.02 5.47
CA ARG A 269 0.09 -24.05 6.49
C ARG A 269 -0.23 -25.48 6.91
N TYR A 270 0.65 -26.07 7.72
CA TYR A 270 0.38 -27.40 8.27
C TYR A 270 -0.60 -27.29 9.45
N VAL A 271 -1.58 -28.20 9.51
CA VAL A 271 -2.54 -28.25 10.62
C VAL A 271 -1.86 -28.87 11.84
N GLY A 272 -1.62 -28.07 12.87
CA GLY A 272 -1.08 -28.50 14.17
C GLY A 272 -2.12 -28.50 15.28
N LEU A 273 -1.85 -29.22 16.37
CA LEU A 273 -2.69 -29.30 17.58
C LEU A 273 -2.63 -28.03 18.44
N GLU A 274 -1.74 -27.08 18.15
CA GLU A 274 -1.58 -25.82 18.87
C GLU A 274 -2.70 -24.81 18.55
N LYS A 275 -3.95 -25.19 18.78
CA LYS A 275 -5.05 -24.24 18.98
C LYS A 275 -4.97 -23.75 20.43
N MET A 276 -3.87 -23.06 20.77
CA MET A 276 -3.69 -22.57 22.13
C MET A 276 -4.65 -21.43 22.44
N ARG A 277 -5.37 -21.63 23.55
CA ARG A 277 -6.26 -20.70 24.24
C ARG A 277 -5.47 -19.48 24.68
N ILE A 278 -5.57 -18.38 23.97
CA ILE A 278 -5.16 -17.08 24.50
C ILE A 278 -6.18 -16.07 23.94
N ALA A 279 -6.66 -15.14 24.79
CA ALA A 279 -7.52 -14.02 24.40
C ALA A 279 -6.79 -12.64 24.22
N PRO A 280 -5.59 -12.52 23.62
CA PRO A 280 -4.93 -11.25 23.35
C PRO A 280 -5.73 -10.24 22.52
N ALA A 281 -6.59 -10.73 21.62
CA ALA A 281 -7.38 -9.89 20.74
C ALA A 281 -8.29 -8.95 21.54
N GLU A 282 -8.81 -9.38 22.70
CA GLU A 282 -9.66 -8.53 23.53
C GLU A 282 -8.86 -7.40 24.21
N VAL A 283 -7.58 -7.61 24.55
CA VAL A 283 -6.71 -6.54 25.08
C VAL A 283 -6.47 -5.48 24.00
N PHE A 284 -6.13 -5.92 22.78
CA PHE A 284 -5.98 -5.01 21.64
C PHE A 284 -7.29 -4.28 21.31
N HIS A 285 -8.42 -4.99 21.26
CA HIS A 285 -9.74 -4.41 21.00
C HIS A 285 -10.16 -3.43 22.09
N ALA A 286 -9.87 -3.72 23.37
CA ALA A 286 -10.12 -2.82 24.47
C ALA A 286 -9.30 -1.52 24.33
N ARG A 287 -8.00 -1.62 24.00
CA ARG A 287 -7.17 -0.44 23.74
C ARG A 287 -7.69 0.39 22.57
N VAL A 288 -8.09 -0.25 21.46
CA VAL A 288 -8.70 0.45 20.33
C VAL A 288 -9.99 1.18 20.74
N ARG A 289 -10.88 0.52 21.51
CA ARG A 289 -12.12 1.15 22.00
C ARG A 289 -11.83 2.35 22.91
N GLU A 290 -10.86 2.22 23.82
CA GLU A 290 -10.45 3.31 24.71
C GLU A 290 -9.98 4.55 23.93
N LEU A 291 -9.12 4.36 22.93
CA LEU A 291 -8.59 5.47 22.13
C LEU A 291 -9.64 6.10 21.22
N LEU A 292 -10.55 5.28 20.66
CA LEU A 292 -11.67 5.79 19.87
C LEU A 292 -12.67 6.58 20.74
N GLU A 293 -12.93 6.15 21.98
CA GLU A 293 -13.76 6.88 22.93
C GLU A 293 -13.11 8.21 23.32
N LEU A 294 -11.80 8.21 23.58
CA LEU A 294 -11.04 9.44 23.81
C LEU A 294 -11.16 10.41 22.62
N ALA A 295 -10.97 9.91 21.40
CA ALA A 295 -11.10 10.72 20.19
C ALA A 295 -12.52 11.27 20.03
N HIS A 296 -13.54 10.44 20.26
CA HIS A 296 -14.95 10.82 20.16
C HIS A 296 -15.32 11.92 21.15
N ASN A 297 -14.92 11.77 22.42
CA ASN A 297 -15.17 12.78 23.46
C ASN A 297 -14.48 14.11 23.13
N ARG A 298 -13.28 14.08 22.52
CA ARG A 298 -12.60 15.30 22.04
C ARG A 298 -13.35 15.95 20.88
N ILE A 299 -13.93 15.17 19.97
CA ILE A 299 -14.74 15.68 18.86
C ILE A 299 -15.99 16.39 19.39
N GLU A 300 -16.72 15.74 20.32
CA GLU A 300 -17.94 16.33 20.90
C GLU A 300 -17.63 17.56 21.76
N GLY A 301 -16.54 17.52 22.52
CA GLY A 301 -16.09 18.62 23.37
C GLY A 301 -15.29 19.72 22.65
N ASP A 302 -15.13 19.64 21.32
CA ASP A 302 -14.35 20.59 20.51
C ASP A 302 -12.92 20.83 21.05
N CYS A 303 -12.29 19.76 21.55
CA CYS A 303 -11.01 19.81 22.23
C CYS A 303 -9.84 19.77 21.23
N GLN A 304 -8.77 20.52 21.51
CA GLN A 304 -7.53 20.45 20.73
C GLN A 304 -6.84 19.08 20.89
N ARG A 305 -6.03 18.72 19.89
CA ARG A 305 -5.18 17.51 19.92
C ARG A 305 -3.96 17.77 20.79
N ASP A 306 -3.47 16.71 21.44
CA ASP A 306 -2.21 16.83 22.16
C ASP A 306 -1.03 16.78 21.18
N LEU A 307 0.00 17.57 21.44
CA LEU A 307 1.23 17.55 20.65
C LEU A 307 2.26 16.64 21.31
N MET A 308 2.59 15.54 20.65
CA MET A 308 3.62 14.61 21.07
C MET A 308 5.01 15.11 20.69
N ARG A 309 5.99 14.85 21.56
CA ARG A 309 7.40 15.24 21.34
C ARG A 309 8.34 14.08 21.61
N PRO A 310 9.33 13.83 20.75
CA PRO A 310 10.46 12.97 21.12
C PRO A 310 11.20 13.53 22.33
N ASP A 311 11.62 12.66 23.24
CA ASP A 311 12.66 13.01 24.20
C ASP A 311 14.02 13.22 23.49
N ASP A 312 15.05 13.63 24.23
CA ASP A 312 16.35 13.94 23.65
C ASP A 312 17.01 12.71 23.01
N THR A 313 16.85 11.53 23.61
CA THR A 313 17.42 10.28 23.09
C THR A 313 16.73 9.83 21.81
N ALA A 314 15.40 9.90 21.77
CA ALA A 314 14.58 9.67 20.60
C ALA A 314 14.89 10.66 19.48
N ARG A 315 15.05 11.95 19.80
CA ARG A 315 15.41 13.00 18.83
C ARG A 315 16.76 12.70 18.17
N VAL A 316 17.76 12.28 18.94
CA VAL A 316 19.08 11.88 18.42
C VAL A 316 18.97 10.64 17.51
N ARG A 317 18.20 9.62 17.90
CA ARG A 317 17.94 8.43 17.05
C ARG A 317 17.32 8.81 15.71
N TRP A 318 16.27 9.63 15.77
CA TRP A 318 15.57 10.11 14.58
C TRP A 318 16.48 10.94 13.68
N MET A 319 17.25 11.88 14.24
CA MET A 319 18.19 12.73 13.49
C MET A 319 19.26 11.90 12.77
N ASN A 320 19.82 10.90 13.46
CA ASN A 320 20.81 9.99 12.85
C ASN A 320 20.21 9.20 11.69
N PHE A 321 18.98 8.69 11.85
CA PHE A 321 18.27 8.01 10.76
C PHE A 321 17.99 8.95 9.58
N TYR A 322 17.47 10.15 9.85
CA TYR A 322 17.18 11.16 8.83
C TYR A 322 18.44 11.50 8.02
N ASN A 323 19.54 11.84 8.69
CA ASN A 323 20.80 12.22 8.04
C ASN A 323 21.41 11.05 7.24
N LEU A 324 21.27 9.81 7.74
CA LEU A 324 21.71 8.63 7.00
C LEU A 324 20.94 8.48 5.68
N ILE A 325 19.61 8.60 5.71
CA ILE A 325 18.78 8.49 4.51
C ILE A 325 19.08 9.64 3.54
N GLU A 326 19.24 10.86 4.02
CA GLU A 326 19.58 12.01 3.19
C GLU A 326 20.91 11.80 2.47
N SER A 327 21.94 11.32 3.19
CA SER A 327 23.25 11.02 2.60
C SER A 327 23.20 9.97 1.48
N ARG A 328 22.23 9.06 1.54
CA ARG A 328 22.00 7.99 0.56
C ARG A 328 21.07 8.39 -0.59
N SER A 329 20.38 9.52 -0.48
CA SER A 329 19.39 10.01 -1.43
C SER A 329 19.96 10.95 -2.50
N GLY A 330 21.25 11.31 -2.39
CA GLY A 330 21.98 12.11 -3.38
C GLY A 330 22.03 11.45 -4.77
N SER A 331 22.43 12.20 -5.79
CA SER A 331 22.40 11.75 -7.21
C SER A 331 23.20 10.48 -7.52
N VAL A 332 24.21 10.17 -6.69
CA VAL A 332 25.05 8.96 -6.76
C VAL A 332 24.79 7.98 -5.62
N GLY A 333 23.85 8.30 -4.73
CA GLY A 333 23.48 7.45 -3.60
C GLY A 333 22.62 6.27 -4.03
N ASP A 334 22.60 5.22 -3.21
CA ASP A 334 21.87 4.00 -3.52
C ASP A 334 20.34 4.17 -3.48
N LEU A 335 19.83 5.20 -2.80
CA LEU A 335 18.40 5.55 -2.79
C LEU A 335 17.99 6.56 -3.87
N ALA A 336 18.90 6.97 -4.75
CA ALA A 336 18.64 7.99 -5.79
C ALA A 336 17.39 7.66 -6.65
N SER A 337 17.17 6.38 -6.96
CA SER A 337 16.05 5.91 -7.79
C SER A 337 14.68 6.04 -7.10
N VAL A 338 14.66 6.07 -5.77
CA VAL A 338 13.46 6.15 -4.92
C VAL A 338 13.48 7.39 -4.00
N ARG A 339 14.23 8.43 -4.41
CA ARG A 339 14.49 9.65 -3.63
C ARG A 339 13.24 10.31 -3.06
N GLU A 340 12.13 10.32 -3.79
CA GLU A 340 10.87 10.94 -3.34
C GLU A 340 10.26 10.24 -2.14
N PHE A 341 10.37 8.91 -2.04
CA PHE A 341 9.94 8.17 -0.87
C PHE A 341 10.96 8.28 0.25
N ALA A 342 12.25 8.18 -0.09
CA ALA A 342 13.35 8.32 0.87
C ALA A 342 13.31 9.66 1.61
N SER A 343 12.99 10.77 0.94
CA SER A 343 12.90 12.09 1.59
C SER A 343 11.75 12.23 2.58
N LYS A 344 10.74 11.35 2.50
CA LYS A 344 9.60 11.31 3.43
C LYS A 344 9.71 10.24 4.51
N ILE A 345 10.67 9.34 4.43
CA ILE A 345 10.75 8.20 5.35
C ILE A 345 11.08 8.61 6.79
N GLY A 346 11.82 9.71 6.99
CA GLY A 346 12.08 10.27 8.31
C GLY A 346 10.80 10.77 8.98
N GLU A 347 9.93 11.45 8.24
CA GLU A 347 8.61 11.87 8.72
C GLU A 347 7.73 10.65 9.04
N GLN A 348 7.77 9.61 8.20
CA GLN A 348 7.04 8.36 8.44
C GLN A 348 7.53 7.64 9.70
N ALA A 349 8.84 7.58 9.94
CA ALA A 349 9.40 6.96 11.16
C ALA A 349 8.87 7.65 12.43
N LEU A 350 8.82 8.99 12.42
CA LEU A 350 8.27 9.79 13.51
C LEU A 350 6.77 9.54 13.72
N ARG A 351 5.97 9.52 12.64
CA ARG A 351 4.53 9.21 12.70
C ARG A 351 4.28 7.81 13.25
N ILE A 352 5.02 6.80 12.78
CA ILE A 352 4.91 5.41 13.27
C ILE A 352 5.26 5.36 14.75
N ALA A 353 6.38 5.97 15.17
CA ALA A 353 6.78 6.01 16.58
C ALA A 353 5.72 6.65 17.48
N ALA A 354 5.12 7.76 17.03
CA ALA A 354 4.03 8.43 17.74
C ALA A 354 2.79 7.54 17.88
N VAL A 355 2.37 6.87 16.81
CA VAL A 355 1.26 5.89 16.84
C VAL A 355 1.56 4.78 17.84
N LEU A 356 2.77 4.20 17.82
CA LEU A 356 3.13 3.11 18.72
C LEU A 356 3.18 3.57 20.19
N GLN A 357 3.83 4.69 20.49
CA GLN A 357 3.92 5.25 21.86
C GLN A 357 2.54 5.52 22.44
N PHE A 358 1.70 6.21 21.67
CA PHE A 358 0.37 6.59 22.12
C PHE A 358 -0.55 5.38 22.28
N PHE A 359 -0.44 4.41 21.38
CA PHE A 359 -1.20 3.17 21.45
C PHE A 359 -0.80 2.30 22.66
N ASP A 360 0.50 2.23 22.96
CA ASP A 360 1.01 1.40 24.04
C ASP A 360 0.71 1.99 25.42
N THR A 361 1.09 3.26 25.62
CA THR A 361 1.15 3.89 26.96
C THR A 361 0.27 5.12 27.12
N ARG A 362 -0.24 5.69 26.02
CA ARG A 362 -0.87 7.04 25.95
C ARG A 362 0.04 8.19 26.39
N ALA A 363 1.34 7.95 26.58
CA ALA A 363 2.29 9.01 26.88
C ALA A 363 2.40 9.98 25.68
N LEU A 364 2.61 11.26 25.98
CA LEU A 364 2.81 12.31 24.98
C LEU A 364 4.28 12.53 24.65
N VAL A 365 5.19 11.80 25.30
CA VAL A 365 6.62 11.82 25.02
C VAL A 365 6.98 10.53 24.30
N ILE A 366 7.62 10.63 23.14
CA ILE A 366 8.12 9.49 22.40
C ILE A 366 9.50 9.13 22.95
N ASP A 367 9.61 7.96 23.57
CA ASP A 367 10.86 7.46 24.12
C ASP A 367 11.79 6.86 23.05
N GLU A 368 13.03 6.56 23.45
CA GLU A 368 14.03 5.95 22.58
C GLU A 368 13.55 4.63 21.93
N ALA A 369 12.84 3.79 22.69
CA ALA A 369 12.43 2.46 22.26
C ALA A 369 11.34 2.53 21.18
N HIS A 370 10.34 3.37 21.38
CA HIS A 370 9.27 3.62 20.41
C HIS A 370 9.80 4.34 19.17
N MET A 371 10.77 5.25 19.33
CA MET A 371 11.43 5.86 18.19
C MET A 371 12.22 4.84 17.37
N GLN A 372 12.99 3.95 18.01
CA GLN A 372 13.71 2.89 17.32
C GLN A 372 12.73 1.92 16.63
N ALA A 373 11.59 1.61 17.24
CA ALA A 373 10.55 0.81 16.60
C ALA A 373 9.99 1.49 15.34
N GLY A 374 9.71 2.79 15.41
CA GLY A 374 9.28 3.59 14.26
C GLY A 374 10.31 3.60 13.13
N ILE A 375 11.59 3.75 13.46
CA ILE A 375 12.72 3.69 12.51
C ILE A 375 12.80 2.32 11.84
N ASP A 376 12.77 1.22 12.60
CA ASP A 376 12.92 -0.13 12.06
C ASP A 376 11.76 -0.50 11.12
N ILE A 377 10.53 -0.08 11.46
CA ILE A 377 9.35 -0.27 10.60
C ILE A 377 9.43 0.61 9.35
N ALA A 378 9.86 1.87 9.48
CA ALA A 378 10.05 2.75 8.34
C ALA A 378 11.13 2.23 7.38
N ASP A 379 12.23 1.69 7.90
CA ASP A 379 13.28 1.05 7.12
C ASP A 379 12.78 -0.21 6.38
N TYR A 380 11.89 -1.01 7.01
CA TYR A 380 11.20 -2.10 6.31
C TYR A 380 10.43 -1.59 5.08
N PHE A 381 9.66 -0.51 5.21
CA PHE A 381 8.93 0.08 4.08
C PHE A 381 9.86 0.70 3.04
N LEU A 382 10.99 1.29 3.43
CA LEU A 382 12.01 1.77 2.50
C LEU A 382 12.58 0.64 1.65
N ARG A 383 12.90 -0.49 2.28
CA ARG A 383 13.38 -1.69 1.57
C ARG A 383 12.31 -2.26 0.63
N GLU A 384 11.05 -2.30 1.05
CA GLU A 384 9.94 -2.71 0.19
C GLU A 384 9.77 -1.78 -1.00
N HIS A 385 9.80 -0.47 -0.76
CA HIS A 385 9.68 0.53 -1.81
C HIS A 385 10.85 0.43 -2.81
N PHE A 386 12.07 0.27 -2.31
CA PHE A 386 13.24 0.02 -3.16
C PHE A 386 13.07 -1.26 -3.99
N ARG A 387 12.63 -2.37 -3.39
CA ARG A 387 12.40 -3.66 -4.08
C ARG A 387 11.32 -3.58 -5.16
N LEU A 388 10.27 -2.79 -4.92
CA LEU A 388 9.11 -2.65 -5.81
C LEU A 388 9.35 -1.65 -6.94
N PHE A 389 10.03 -0.54 -6.67
CA PHE A 389 10.07 0.62 -7.57
C PHE A 389 11.47 0.99 -8.08
N ALA A 390 12.55 0.52 -7.45
CA ALA A 390 13.87 0.77 -8.00
C ALA A 390 13.98 0.07 -9.38
N PRO A 391 14.57 0.73 -10.39
CA PRO A 391 14.88 0.10 -11.65
C PRO A 391 15.66 -1.17 -11.38
N ARG A 392 15.09 -2.31 -11.75
CA ARG A 392 15.89 -3.54 -11.76
C ARG A 392 16.93 -3.34 -12.85
N PRO A 393 18.21 -3.63 -12.60
CA PRO A 393 19.12 -3.78 -13.73
C PRO A 393 18.45 -4.76 -14.68
N GLU A 394 18.26 -4.35 -15.93
CA GLU A 394 17.66 -5.23 -16.93
C GLU A 394 18.40 -6.56 -16.81
N PRO A 395 17.69 -7.69 -16.62
CA PRO A 395 18.35 -8.97 -16.65
C PRO A 395 19.04 -9.01 -18.00
N PHE A 396 20.38 -9.00 -17.99
CA PHE A 396 21.17 -9.09 -19.21
C PHE A 396 20.58 -10.24 -20.01
N VAL A 397 19.87 -9.93 -21.10
CA VAL A 397 19.34 -10.94 -22.00
C VAL A 397 20.54 -11.32 -22.85
N PRO A 398 21.13 -12.50 -22.64
CA PRO A 398 22.23 -12.92 -23.50
C PRO A 398 21.69 -13.00 -24.92
N ASP A 399 22.30 -12.30 -25.87
CA ASP A 399 21.99 -12.45 -27.29
C ASP A 399 22.11 -13.94 -27.67
N PRO A 400 20.98 -14.64 -27.91
CA PRO A 400 20.98 -16.07 -28.17
C PRO A 400 21.73 -16.42 -29.45
N GLN A 401 21.87 -15.46 -30.36
CA GLN A 401 22.59 -15.62 -31.61
C GLN A 401 24.10 -15.83 -31.39
N ILE A 402 24.66 -15.30 -30.30
CA ILE A 402 26.06 -15.56 -29.91
C ILE A 402 26.28 -17.04 -29.64
N LEU A 403 25.33 -17.71 -28.97
CA LEU A 403 25.40 -19.14 -28.70
C LEU A 403 25.19 -19.94 -29.97
N LEU A 404 24.18 -19.60 -30.77
CA LEU A 404 23.88 -20.28 -32.04
C LEU A 404 25.06 -20.22 -33.02
N ASN A 405 25.67 -19.05 -33.20
CA ASN A 405 26.85 -18.87 -34.05
C ASN A 405 28.04 -19.71 -33.57
N HIS A 406 28.18 -19.88 -32.25
CA HIS A 406 29.22 -20.72 -31.67
C HIS A 406 28.99 -22.21 -31.97
N LEU A 407 27.76 -22.70 -31.81
CA LEU A 407 27.39 -24.09 -32.13
C LEU A 407 27.49 -24.38 -33.63
N LEU A 408 27.05 -23.45 -34.50
CA LEU A 408 27.24 -23.54 -35.95
C LEU A 408 28.73 -23.56 -36.35
N ARG A 409 29.59 -22.88 -35.60
CA ARG A 409 31.04 -22.95 -35.81
C ARG A 409 31.60 -24.32 -35.40
N TRP A 410 31.14 -24.91 -34.29
CA TRP A 410 31.53 -26.27 -33.91
C TRP A 410 31.09 -27.29 -34.95
N HIS A 411 29.87 -27.17 -35.45
CA HIS A 411 29.37 -28.01 -36.52
C HIS A 411 30.26 -27.93 -37.77
N ARG A 412 30.56 -26.71 -38.24
CA ARG A 412 31.41 -26.51 -39.42
C ARG A 412 32.84 -27.01 -39.25
N LEU A 413 33.44 -26.86 -38.06
CA LEU A 413 34.84 -27.19 -37.82
C LEU A 413 35.08 -28.63 -37.36
N ARG A 414 34.08 -29.28 -36.74
CA ARG A 414 34.22 -30.58 -36.08
C ARG A 414 33.21 -31.63 -36.55
N GLY A 415 32.25 -31.26 -37.40
CA GLY A 415 31.17 -32.15 -37.85
C GLY A 415 30.15 -32.51 -36.75
N GLU A 416 30.26 -31.93 -35.56
CA GLU A 416 29.37 -32.24 -34.44
C GLU A 416 27.98 -31.65 -34.68
N THR A 417 26.91 -32.43 -34.47
CA THR A 417 25.51 -31.99 -34.63
C THR A 417 24.74 -31.93 -33.33
N MET A 418 25.30 -32.48 -32.24
CA MET A 418 24.65 -32.61 -30.94
C MET A 418 25.64 -32.48 -29.79
N TRP A 419 25.23 -31.83 -28.70
CA TRP A 419 26.08 -31.54 -27.54
C TRP A 419 25.34 -31.70 -26.22
N SER A 420 26.04 -32.19 -25.19
CA SER A 420 25.49 -32.20 -23.83
C SER A 420 25.46 -30.80 -23.23
N LEU A 421 24.51 -30.55 -22.32
CA LEU A 421 24.44 -29.29 -21.57
C LEU A 421 25.79 -28.89 -20.95
N ARG A 422 26.49 -29.86 -20.34
CA ARG A 422 27.79 -29.65 -19.70
C ARG A 422 28.87 -29.19 -20.68
N LYS A 423 28.89 -29.73 -21.91
CA LYS A 423 29.84 -29.31 -22.96
C LYS A 423 29.53 -27.90 -23.45
N ILE A 424 28.25 -27.57 -23.61
CA ILE A 424 27.83 -26.23 -24.02
C ILE A 424 28.20 -25.21 -22.93
N GLU A 425 27.91 -25.48 -21.66
CA GLU A 425 28.21 -24.57 -20.55
C GLU A 425 29.71 -24.34 -20.33
N SER A 426 30.53 -25.39 -20.43
CA SER A 426 31.99 -25.30 -20.23
C SER A 426 32.71 -24.57 -21.36
N CYS A 427 32.18 -24.63 -22.58
CA CYS A 427 32.83 -24.07 -23.76
C CYS A 427 32.08 -22.89 -24.41
N ALA A 428 30.96 -22.44 -23.85
CA ALA A 428 30.20 -21.29 -24.33
C ALA A 428 31.08 -20.03 -24.52
N PRO A 429 30.76 -19.10 -25.42
CA PRO A 429 31.47 -17.82 -25.55
C PRO A 429 31.61 -17.09 -24.22
N GLY A 430 32.71 -16.37 -24.00
CA GLY A 430 33.01 -15.71 -22.71
C GLY A 430 31.88 -14.79 -22.19
N LYS A 431 31.12 -14.15 -23.09
CA LYS A 431 29.94 -13.33 -22.74
C LYS A 431 28.76 -14.14 -22.15
N LEU A 432 28.73 -15.46 -22.40
CA LEU A 432 27.70 -16.40 -21.98
C LEU A 432 28.17 -17.38 -20.89
N ARG A 433 29.50 -17.53 -20.74
CA ARG A 433 30.17 -18.41 -19.78
C ARG A 433 30.30 -17.72 -18.42
N GLY A 434 29.79 -18.32 -17.35
CA GLY A 434 29.87 -17.78 -15.98
C GLY A 434 28.53 -17.63 -15.27
N GLN A 435 28.55 -17.16 -14.02
CA GLN A 435 27.41 -17.13 -13.08
C GLN A 435 26.15 -16.46 -13.63
N HIS A 436 25.00 -16.83 -13.05
CA HIS A 436 23.62 -16.42 -13.39
C HIS A 436 22.95 -17.16 -14.56
N GLY A 437 23.41 -18.36 -14.95
CA GLY A 437 22.64 -19.24 -15.83
C GLY A 437 22.42 -18.74 -17.27
N ARG A 438 23.19 -17.75 -17.73
CA ARG A 438 23.03 -17.08 -19.03
C ARG A 438 23.06 -18.02 -20.22
N THR A 439 23.96 -19.02 -20.20
CA THR A 439 24.00 -20.06 -21.24
C THR A 439 22.68 -20.83 -21.32
N ARG A 440 22.05 -21.16 -20.17
CA ARG A 440 20.76 -21.86 -20.14
C ARG A 440 19.61 -21.00 -20.65
N ILE A 441 19.64 -19.69 -20.37
CA ILE A 441 18.63 -18.73 -20.87
C ILE A 441 18.68 -18.65 -22.40
N ALA A 442 19.88 -18.46 -22.97
CA ALA A 442 20.08 -18.45 -24.42
C ALA A 442 19.67 -19.79 -25.06
N LEU A 443 20.05 -20.91 -24.45
CA LEU A 443 19.71 -22.25 -24.91
C LEU A 443 18.19 -22.50 -24.92
N ASN A 444 17.48 -22.11 -23.86
CA ASN A 444 16.04 -22.24 -23.78
C ASN A 444 15.35 -21.42 -24.88
N TRP A 445 15.81 -20.19 -25.10
CA TRP A 445 15.31 -19.35 -26.19
C TRP A 445 15.51 -20.00 -27.57
N LEU A 446 16.68 -20.57 -27.86
CA LEU A 446 16.96 -21.25 -29.13
C LEU A 446 16.08 -22.49 -29.35
N VAL A 447 15.75 -23.23 -28.27
CA VAL A 447 14.82 -24.37 -28.32
C VAL A 447 13.39 -23.89 -28.58
N THR A 448 12.94 -22.84 -27.86
CA THR A 448 11.60 -22.26 -28.07
C THR A 448 11.42 -21.69 -29.48
N ASN A 449 12.49 -21.18 -30.10
CA ASN A 449 12.48 -20.64 -31.47
C ASN A 449 12.85 -21.67 -32.54
N ASN A 450 12.84 -22.97 -32.20
CA ASN A 450 13.05 -24.09 -33.11
C ASN A 450 14.41 -24.08 -33.86
N GLN A 451 15.41 -23.37 -33.33
CA GLN A 451 16.78 -23.35 -33.86
C GLN A 451 17.64 -24.48 -33.27
N LEU A 452 17.28 -24.97 -32.09
CA LEU A 452 17.84 -26.17 -31.48
C LEU A 452 16.73 -27.16 -31.11
N LEU A 453 17.02 -28.45 -31.21
CA LEU A 453 16.18 -29.54 -30.68
C LEU A 453 16.77 -30.04 -29.37
N MET A 454 15.92 -30.19 -28.34
CA MET A 454 16.32 -30.75 -27.05
C MET A 454 15.91 -32.22 -26.95
N HIS A 455 16.87 -33.09 -26.68
CA HIS A 455 16.67 -34.51 -26.45
C HIS A 455 16.85 -34.85 -24.97
N PRO A 456 15.78 -35.23 -24.24
CA PRO A 456 15.87 -35.62 -22.83
C PRO A 456 16.59 -36.97 -22.67
N GLN A 457 17.28 -37.18 -21.54
CA GLN A 457 17.91 -38.45 -21.14
C GLN A 457 17.59 -38.80 -19.68
N ASN A 458 17.54 -40.11 -19.38
CA ASN A 458 17.22 -40.64 -18.05
C ASN A 458 18.36 -40.53 -17.03
N SER A 459 19.62 -40.38 -17.46
CA SER A 459 20.76 -40.08 -16.58
C SER A 459 21.84 -39.31 -17.35
N GLY A 460 22.32 -38.18 -16.82
CA GLY A 460 23.40 -37.38 -17.45
C GLY A 460 23.01 -35.98 -18.00
N GLY A 461 21.73 -35.62 -17.97
CA GLY A 461 21.23 -34.31 -18.43
C GLY A 461 20.92 -34.24 -19.93
N PRO A 462 20.19 -33.20 -20.39
CA PRO A 462 19.70 -33.12 -21.77
C PRO A 462 20.81 -32.85 -22.80
N PHE A 463 20.58 -33.32 -24.01
CA PHE A 463 21.38 -33.02 -25.20
C PHE A 463 20.65 -32.03 -26.11
N PHE A 464 21.42 -31.22 -26.84
CA PHE A 464 20.91 -30.20 -27.75
C PHE A 464 21.53 -30.38 -29.13
N GLY A 465 20.69 -30.46 -30.17
CA GLY A 465 21.12 -30.59 -31.57
C GLY A 465 20.69 -29.41 -32.43
N LEU A 466 21.46 -29.10 -33.48
CA LEU A 466 21.08 -28.09 -34.46
C LEU A 466 19.85 -28.54 -35.25
N ASN A 467 18.85 -27.66 -35.39
CA ASN A 467 17.76 -27.89 -36.34
C ASN A 467 18.18 -27.42 -37.74
N LEU A 468 18.59 -28.37 -38.60
CA LEU A 468 19.06 -28.09 -39.96
C LEU A 468 17.92 -27.97 -41.00
N ASN A 469 16.68 -28.25 -40.61
CA ASN A 469 15.48 -28.03 -41.41
C ASN A 469 14.46 -27.22 -40.60
N PRO A 470 14.68 -25.91 -40.43
CA PRO A 470 13.65 -25.03 -39.91
C PRO A 470 12.56 -24.93 -40.99
N VAL A 471 11.45 -25.65 -40.82
CA VAL A 471 10.34 -25.62 -41.78
C VAL A 471 9.85 -24.17 -41.91
N GLY A 472 10.08 -23.55 -43.07
CA GLY A 472 9.52 -22.23 -43.39
C GLY A 472 10.24 -21.33 -44.42
N SER A 473 10.83 -21.84 -45.51
CA SER A 473 10.86 -21.11 -46.81
C SER A 473 11.50 -21.94 -47.93
N SER A 474 10.76 -22.07 -49.04
CA SER A 474 11.08 -22.74 -50.29
C SER A 474 12.21 -22.08 -51.10
N THR A 475 13.30 -22.80 -51.38
CA THR A 475 13.89 -23.02 -52.72
C THR A 475 15.17 -23.89 -52.61
N PRO A 476 15.45 -24.79 -53.57
CA PRO A 476 16.49 -25.80 -53.42
C PRO A 476 17.86 -25.25 -53.84
N PHE A 477 18.83 -25.25 -52.94
CA PHE A 477 20.22 -25.18 -53.37
C PHE A 477 20.68 -26.58 -53.81
N GLN A 478 20.92 -26.68 -55.11
CA GLN A 478 21.41 -27.85 -55.82
C GLN A 478 22.64 -28.46 -55.14
N GLN A 479 22.64 -29.79 -55.11
CA GLN A 479 23.82 -30.61 -54.88
C GLN A 479 24.92 -30.23 -55.89
N MET A 480 26.13 -29.99 -55.39
CA MET A 480 27.36 -30.12 -56.17
C MET A 480 28.22 -31.25 -55.58
N PRO A 481 28.91 -32.03 -56.43
CA PRO A 481 29.31 -33.39 -56.10
C PRO A 481 30.66 -33.47 -55.37
N LEU A 482 30.77 -34.47 -54.50
CA LEU A 482 32.03 -34.94 -53.92
C LEU A 482 32.94 -35.55 -55.00
N PRO A 483 34.26 -35.36 -54.95
CA PRO A 483 35.18 -36.21 -55.69
C PRO A 483 35.27 -37.59 -55.02
N GLN A 484 34.96 -38.61 -55.81
CA GLN A 484 35.21 -40.01 -55.51
C GLN A 484 36.72 -40.31 -55.46
N TYR A 485 37.15 -41.11 -54.50
CA TYR A 485 38.22 -42.08 -54.70
C TYR A 485 37.89 -43.38 -53.97
N SER A 486 38.29 -44.45 -54.63
CA SER A 486 37.71 -45.79 -54.64
C SER A 486 38.51 -46.79 -53.80
N GLN A 487 37.82 -47.87 -53.41
CA GLN A 487 38.35 -49.24 -53.17
C GLN A 487 39.23 -49.43 -51.90
N MET A 488 39.08 -50.47 -51.08
CA MET A 488 38.87 -51.90 -51.38
C MET A 488 38.55 -52.71 -50.09
N MET A 489 37.81 -53.81 -50.28
CA MET A 489 37.76 -55.09 -49.51
C MET A 489 37.11 -55.08 -48.10
N ALA A 490 35.91 -55.64 -47.91
CA ALA A 490 35.49 -57.06 -47.93
C ALA A 490 35.88 -57.84 -46.66
N THR A 491 34.89 -58.16 -45.80
CA THR A 491 34.43 -59.53 -45.46
C THR A 491 33.47 -59.51 -44.24
N THR A 492 32.30 -60.12 -44.46
CA THR A 492 31.28 -60.65 -43.52
C THR A 492 31.80 -61.91 -42.78
N PRO A 493 31.03 -62.66 -41.94
CA PRO A 493 29.82 -62.37 -41.14
C PRO A 493 29.77 -63.05 -39.72
N ALA A 494 28.65 -62.79 -39.01
CA ALA A 494 27.79 -63.76 -38.27
C ALA A 494 27.93 -64.04 -36.76
N MET A 495 26.77 -64.45 -36.22
CA MET A 495 26.38 -64.98 -34.89
C MET A 495 25.95 -63.90 -33.86
N VAL A 496 24.74 -63.84 -33.32
CA VAL A 496 23.51 -64.69 -33.30
C VAL A 496 22.30 -63.77 -33.21
#